data_AF-A0AAE1CWG5-F1
#
_entry.id   AF-A0AAE1CWG5-F1
#
_cell.length_a   1.000
_cell.length_b   1.000
_cell.length_c   1.000
_cell.angle_alpha   90.00
_cell.angle_beta   90.00
_cell.angle_gamma   90.00
#
_symmetry.space_group_name_H-M   'P 1'
#
loop_
_entity.id
_entity.type
_entity.pdbx_description
1 polymer ?
#
loop_
_entity_poly.entity_id
_entity_poly.type
_entity_poly.pdbx_seq_one_letter_code
_entity_poly.pdbx_strand_id
1 'polypeptide(L)'
;MLKERCKDKGIKLNPNKASEKQEEVTFMGHSISAKGVQPGTSKIEAVLKMPAPQDIQDVRRFCGMVQYLAKFLSNMSEVLHPLRELTKKDTPFIWNKKCDQAFGRVKQMITSAPVLTFYDSNKPLVLQVDSSNDGLGAVLLQEGKPIEFASRALTETEKRWAQIK
;
A
#
# COMPACT_ATOMS: atom_id res chain seq x y z
N MET A 1 21.77 20.68 -19.49
CA MET A 1 20.65 20.19 -18.63
C MET A 1 20.00 18.95 -19.27
N LEU A 2 19.30 18.09 -18.50
CA LEU A 2 18.82 16.73 -18.91
C LEU A 2 18.29 16.61 -20.35
N LYS A 3 17.48 17.58 -20.83
CA LYS A 3 16.91 17.59 -22.18
C LYS A 3 17.94 17.64 -23.30
N GLU A 4 18.99 18.45 -23.14
CA GLU A 4 20.09 18.53 -24.10
C GLU A 4 20.80 17.18 -24.18
N ARG A 5 21.07 16.55 -23.04
CA ARG A 5 21.67 15.21 -22.97
C ARG A 5 20.78 14.15 -23.64
N CYS A 6 19.46 14.24 -23.47
CA CYS A 6 18.52 13.36 -24.19
C CYS A 6 18.62 13.56 -25.70
N LYS A 7 18.68 14.82 -26.17
CA LYS A 7 18.84 15.16 -27.59
C LYS A 7 20.15 14.58 -28.15
N ASP A 8 21.26 14.77 -27.45
CA ASP A 8 22.59 14.28 -27.87
C ASP A 8 22.67 12.75 -27.93
N LYS A 9 21.88 12.06 -27.10
CA LYS A 9 21.78 10.60 -27.07
C LYS A 9 20.64 10.03 -27.94
N GLY A 10 19.92 10.88 -28.69
CA GLY A 10 18.81 10.44 -29.55
C GLY A 10 17.56 9.97 -28.79
N ILE A 11 17.42 10.30 -27.51
CA ILE A 11 16.25 9.97 -26.68
C ILE A 11 15.16 11.01 -26.95
N LYS A 12 14.01 10.56 -27.48
CA LYS A 12 12.83 11.40 -27.73
C LYS A 12 11.92 11.43 -26.51
N LEU A 13 11.63 12.63 -26.00
CA LEU A 13 10.67 12.84 -24.92
C LEU A 13 9.30 13.16 -25.51
N ASN A 14 8.23 12.63 -24.90
CA ASN A 14 6.86 12.95 -25.29
C ASN A 14 6.42 14.26 -24.61
N PRO A 15 6.20 15.35 -25.36
CA PRO A 15 5.84 16.65 -24.77
C PRO A 15 4.50 16.62 -24.02
N ASN A 16 3.55 15.79 -24.47
CA ASN A 16 2.23 15.66 -23.84
C ASN A 16 2.28 14.91 -22.50
N LYS A 17 3.38 14.20 -22.22
CA LYS A 17 3.59 13.47 -20.96
C LYS A 17 4.71 14.09 -20.12
N ALA A 18 5.31 15.19 -20.56
CA ALA A 18 6.35 15.89 -19.83
C ALA A 18 5.72 16.87 -18.84
N SER A 19 6.16 16.81 -17.59
CA SER A 19 5.76 17.75 -16.54
C SER A 19 7.02 18.33 -15.92
N GLU A 20 7.16 19.65 -15.95
CA GLU A 20 8.37 20.35 -15.55
C GLU A 20 8.04 21.49 -14.62
N LYS A 21 8.96 21.78 -13.67
CA LYS A 21 8.82 22.86 -12.70
C LYS A 21 7.49 22.83 -11.95
N GLN A 22 7.00 21.62 -11.64
CA GLN A 22 5.77 21.41 -10.87
C GLN A 22 6.10 21.31 -9.37
N GLU A 23 5.21 21.79 -8.52
CA GLU A 23 5.30 21.60 -7.06
C GLU A 23 4.98 20.15 -6.64
N GLU A 24 4.18 19.47 -7.46
CA GLU A 24 3.77 18.08 -7.28
C GLU A 24 3.78 17.36 -8.63
N VAL A 25 4.28 16.12 -8.65
CA VAL A 25 4.35 15.30 -9.86
C VAL A 25 3.84 13.90 -9.58
N THR A 26 3.09 13.33 -10.54
CA THR A 26 2.75 11.92 -10.52
C THR A 26 3.88 11.11 -11.13
N PHE A 27 4.47 10.21 -10.34
CA PHE A 27 5.51 9.31 -10.80
C PHE A 27 5.26 7.90 -10.28
N MET A 28 5.30 6.91 -11.19
CA MET A 28 5.00 5.50 -10.88
C MET A 28 3.75 5.34 -9.99
N GLY A 29 2.65 6.01 -10.35
CA GLY A 29 1.37 5.92 -9.63
C GLY A 29 1.37 6.50 -8.20
N HIS A 30 2.38 7.29 -7.84
CA HIS A 30 2.44 8.05 -6.60
C HIS A 30 2.43 9.55 -6.89
N SER A 31 1.85 10.31 -5.97
CA SER A 31 1.98 11.77 -5.94
C SER A 31 3.20 12.13 -5.12
N ILE A 32 4.12 12.90 -5.70
CA ILE A 32 5.38 13.28 -5.08
C ILE A 32 5.42 14.80 -5.00
N SER A 33 5.57 15.34 -3.79
CA SER A 33 5.68 16.77 -3.54
C SER A 33 6.73 17.05 -2.46
N ALA A 34 6.96 18.33 -2.14
CA ALA A 34 7.81 18.72 -1.01
C ALA A 34 7.33 18.15 0.35
N LYS A 35 6.04 17.81 0.48
CA LYS A 35 5.50 17.20 1.70
C LYS A 35 5.90 15.73 1.86
N GLY A 36 6.25 15.07 0.77
CA GLY A 36 6.56 13.64 0.73
C GLY A 36 5.86 12.91 -0.41
N VAL A 37 5.58 11.62 -0.17
CA VAL A 37 4.99 10.68 -1.13
C VAL A 37 3.59 10.30 -0.66
N GLN A 38 2.62 10.36 -1.58
CA GLN A 38 1.24 9.94 -1.36
C GLN A 38 0.81 8.94 -2.43
N PRO A 39 -0.25 8.15 -2.18
CA PRO A 39 -0.89 7.40 -3.26
C PRO A 39 -1.40 8.34 -4.34
N GLY A 40 -1.21 7.99 -5.61
CA GLY A 40 -1.80 8.77 -6.71
C GLY A 40 -3.34 8.70 -6.65
N THR A 41 -4.00 9.83 -6.91
CA THR A 41 -5.47 9.95 -6.89
C THR A 41 -6.16 8.92 -7.77
N SER A 42 -5.63 8.67 -8.97
CA SER A 42 -6.16 7.66 -9.90
C SER A 42 -6.16 6.23 -9.32
N LYS A 43 -5.15 5.87 -8.51
CA LYS A 43 -5.07 4.56 -7.86
C LYS A 43 -6.05 4.45 -6.70
N ILE A 44 -6.19 5.51 -5.90
CA ILE A 44 -7.20 5.60 -4.85
C ILE A 44 -8.59 5.42 -5.46
N GLU A 45 -8.93 6.23 -6.47
CA GLU A 45 -10.23 6.17 -7.14
C GLU A 45 -10.52 4.81 -7.74
N ALA A 46 -9.53 4.19 -8.37
CA ALA A 46 -9.69 2.85 -8.95
C ALA A 46 -10.14 1.84 -7.89
N VAL A 47 -9.52 1.84 -6.70
CA VAL A 47 -9.90 0.94 -5.60
C VAL A 47 -11.26 1.30 -5.02
N LEU A 48 -11.56 2.59 -4.86
CA LEU A 48 -12.86 3.05 -4.35
C LEU A 48 -14.03 2.63 -5.26
N LYS A 49 -13.84 2.69 -6.58
CA LYS A 49 -14.83 2.32 -7.60
C LYS A 49 -14.98 0.81 -7.78
N MET A 50 -14.11 -0.03 -7.23
CA MET A 50 -14.25 -1.49 -7.35
C MET A 50 -15.57 -1.95 -6.67
N PRO A 51 -16.39 -2.78 -7.33
CA PRO A 51 -17.55 -3.38 -6.70
C PRO A 51 -17.12 -4.38 -5.60
N ALA A 52 -18.07 -4.78 -4.75
CA ALA A 52 -17.82 -5.86 -3.81
C ALA A 52 -17.50 -7.16 -4.60
N PRO A 53 -16.41 -7.87 -4.26
CA PRO A 53 -16.05 -9.12 -4.91
C PRO A 53 -17.18 -10.16 -4.91
N GLN A 54 -17.43 -10.79 -6.05
CA GLN A 54 -18.46 -11.82 -6.19
C GLN A 54 -17.89 -13.24 -6.27
N ASP A 55 -16.57 -13.35 -6.48
CA ASP A 55 -15.86 -14.61 -6.52
C ASP A 55 -14.42 -14.50 -5.98
N ILE A 56 -13.71 -15.63 -5.96
CA ILE A 56 -12.33 -15.72 -5.50
C ILE A 56 -11.37 -14.88 -6.38
N GLN A 57 -11.64 -14.76 -7.69
CA GLN A 57 -10.79 -14.00 -8.60
C GLN A 57 -10.89 -12.50 -8.32
N ASP A 58 -12.10 -12.00 -8.09
CA ASP A 58 -12.36 -10.62 -7.68
C ASP A 58 -11.67 -10.28 -6.36
N VAL A 59 -11.73 -11.20 -5.38
CA VAL A 59 -11.04 -11.01 -4.09
C VAL A 59 -9.53 -10.90 -4.31
N ARG A 60 -8.94 -11.79 -5.11
CA ARG A 60 -7.51 -11.74 -5.44
C ARG A 60 -7.14 -10.45 -6.15
N ARG A 61 -7.97 -10.00 -7.10
CA ARG A 61 -7.78 -8.74 -7.81
C ARG A 61 -7.83 -7.54 -6.87
N PHE A 62 -8.81 -7.50 -5.96
CA PHE A 62 -8.93 -6.46 -4.96
C PHE A 62 -7.72 -6.45 -4.01
N CYS A 63 -7.36 -7.59 -3.43
CA CYS A 63 -6.21 -7.71 -2.54
C CYS A 63 -4.90 -7.31 -3.24
N GLY A 64 -4.70 -7.69 -4.50
CA GLY A 64 -3.53 -7.29 -5.28
C GLY A 64 -3.46 -5.78 -5.52
N MET A 65 -4.58 -5.13 -5.82
CA MET A 65 -4.66 -3.68 -5.97
C MET A 65 -4.39 -2.94 -4.65
N VAL A 66 -4.89 -3.48 -3.53
CA VAL A 66 -4.65 -2.92 -2.19
C VAL A 66 -3.18 -3.12 -1.77
N GLN A 67 -2.57 -4.26 -2.12
CA GLN A 67 -1.17 -4.54 -1.81
C GLN A 67 -0.21 -3.51 -2.40
N TYR A 68 -0.53 -2.94 -3.58
CA TYR A 68 0.22 -1.83 -4.16
C TYR A 68 0.26 -0.59 -3.25
N LEU A 69 -0.78 -0.39 -2.45
CA LEU A 69 -0.93 0.71 -1.49
C LEU A 69 -0.46 0.34 -0.09
N ALA A 70 0.00 -0.90 0.15
CA ALA A 70 0.32 -1.41 1.48
C ALA A 70 1.34 -0.55 2.22
N LYS A 71 2.31 0.04 1.52
CA LYS A 71 3.33 0.91 2.12
C LYS A 71 2.78 2.15 2.83
N PHE A 72 1.53 2.51 2.57
CA PHE A 72 0.81 3.63 3.20
C PHE A 72 -0.16 3.17 4.30
N LEU A 73 -0.39 1.86 4.46
CA LEU A 73 -1.48 1.34 5.27
C LEU A 73 -0.95 0.57 6.48
N SER A 74 -1.10 1.14 7.67
CA SER A 74 -0.87 0.43 8.94
C SER A 74 -1.87 -0.71 9.13
N ASN A 75 -1.45 -1.84 9.69
CA ASN A 75 -2.31 -2.97 10.08
C ASN A 75 -3.17 -3.56 8.95
N MET A 76 -2.75 -3.39 7.69
CA MET A 76 -3.49 -3.86 6.52
C MET A 76 -3.75 -5.37 6.54
N SER A 77 -2.79 -6.17 7.02
CA SER A 77 -2.89 -7.63 7.06
C SER A 77 -4.09 -8.10 7.88
N GLU A 78 -4.30 -7.50 9.05
CA GLU A 78 -5.40 -7.82 9.95
C GLU A 78 -6.74 -7.47 9.29
N VAL A 79 -6.84 -6.28 8.70
CA VAL A 79 -8.08 -5.82 8.04
C VAL A 79 -8.41 -6.68 6.82
N LEU A 80 -7.41 -7.09 6.03
CA LEU A 80 -7.61 -7.98 4.88
C LEU A 80 -7.86 -9.44 5.26
N HIS A 81 -7.71 -9.83 6.53
CA HIS A 81 -7.82 -11.23 6.96
C HIS A 81 -9.12 -11.91 6.48
N PRO A 82 -10.33 -11.33 6.68
CA PRO A 82 -11.57 -11.97 6.23
C PRO A 82 -11.61 -12.20 4.72
N LEU A 83 -11.02 -11.32 3.92
CA LEU A 83 -10.95 -11.45 2.47
C LEU A 83 -9.93 -12.52 2.05
N ARG A 84 -8.78 -12.60 2.74
CA ARG A 84 -7.77 -13.62 2.46
C ARG A 84 -8.27 -15.02 2.76
N GLU A 85 -9.09 -15.21 3.79
CA GLU A 85 -9.72 -16.50 4.09
C GLU A 85 -10.56 -17.03 2.91
N LEU A 86 -11.27 -16.16 2.19
CA LEU A 86 -12.05 -16.55 1.00
C LEU A 86 -11.18 -17.09 -0.15
N THR A 87 -9.88 -16.82 -0.13
CA THR A 87 -8.94 -17.27 -1.18
C THR A 87 -8.20 -18.56 -0.84
N LYS A 88 -8.39 -19.09 0.39
CA LYS A 88 -7.80 -20.35 0.83
C LYS A 88 -8.36 -21.53 0.04
N LYS A 89 -7.52 -22.55 -0.14
CA LYS A 89 -7.92 -23.80 -0.78
C LYS A 89 -8.99 -24.49 0.06
N ASP A 90 -9.96 -25.12 -0.60
CA ASP A 90 -11.03 -25.90 0.02
C ASP A 90 -11.99 -25.08 0.93
N THR A 91 -11.97 -23.75 0.82
CA THR A 91 -12.92 -22.85 1.50
C THR A 91 -14.07 -22.49 0.56
N PRO A 92 -15.35 -22.68 0.95
CA PRO A 92 -16.47 -22.19 0.16
C PRO A 92 -16.49 -20.67 0.12
N PHE A 93 -16.78 -20.09 -1.04
CA PHE A 93 -16.92 -18.65 -1.17
C PHE A 93 -18.23 -18.20 -0.52
N ILE A 94 -18.14 -17.65 0.69
CA ILE A 94 -19.27 -17.12 1.45
C ILE A 94 -18.96 -15.68 1.82
N TRP A 95 -19.48 -14.75 1.02
CA TRP A 95 -19.40 -13.33 1.33
C TRP A 95 -20.31 -12.99 2.52
N ASN A 96 -19.72 -12.72 3.67
CA ASN A 96 -20.44 -12.43 4.91
C ASN A 96 -20.21 -10.99 5.39
N LYS A 97 -20.91 -10.61 6.47
CA LYS A 97 -20.79 -9.27 7.07
C LYS A 97 -19.36 -8.88 7.45
N LYS A 98 -18.50 -9.83 7.82
CA LYS A 98 -17.08 -9.55 8.13
C LYS A 98 -16.30 -9.18 6.86
N CYS A 99 -16.63 -9.79 5.73
CA CYS A 99 -16.05 -9.46 4.42
C CYS A 99 -16.47 -8.06 3.98
N ASP A 100 -17.75 -7.71 4.12
CA ASP A 100 -18.24 -6.34 3.85
C ASP A 100 -17.54 -5.29 4.71
N GLN A 101 -17.42 -5.55 6.01
CA GLN A 101 -16.75 -4.65 6.94
C GLN A 101 -15.27 -4.49 6.58
N ALA A 102 -14.57 -5.59 6.29
CA ALA A 102 -13.17 -5.56 5.85
C ALA A 102 -13.01 -4.76 4.55
N PHE A 103 -13.85 -5.03 3.55
CA PHE A 103 -13.83 -4.34 2.26
C PHE A 103 -14.05 -2.83 2.41
N GLY A 104 -15.07 -2.43 3.18
CA GLY A 104 -15.33 -1.02 3.48
C GLY A 104 -14.19 -0.37 4.27
N ARG A 105 -13.63 -1.07 5.25
CA ARG A 105 -12.54 -0.55 6.09
C ARG A 105 -11.27 -0.31 5.29
N VAL A 106 -10.90 -1.22 4.39
CA VAL A 106 -9.75 -1.04 3.49
C VAL A 106 -9.92 0.21 2.62
N LYS A 107 -11.11 0.40 2.04
CA LYS A 107 -11.41 1.60 1.25
C LYS A 107 -11.26 2.89 2.06
N GLN A 108 -11.75 2.91 3.30
CA GLN A 108 -11.57 4.06 4.20
C GLN A 108 -10.09 4.33 4.50
N MET A 109 -9.32 3.29 4.83
CA MET A 109 -7.90 3.44 5.16
C MET A 109 -7.10 4.02 3.98
N ILE A 110 -7.43 3.64 2.75
CA ILE A 110 -6.79 4.18 1.54
C ILE A 110 -7.08 5.68 1.39
N THR A 111 -8.28 6.14 1.75
CA THR A 111 -8.63 7.57 1.68
C THR A 111 -7.99 8.41 2.77
N SER A 112 -7.69 7.81 3.93
CA SER A 112 -7.00 8.47 5.04
C SER A 112 -5.52 8.11 5.13
N ALA A 113 -4.93 7.62 4.04
CA ALA A 113 -3.53 7.24 3.98
C ALA A 113 -2.62 8.45 4.29
N PRO A 114 -1.63 8.31 5.19
CA PRO A 114 -0.71 9.38 5.53
C PRO A 114 0.25 9.72 4.39
N VAL A 115 0.84 10.90 4.46
CA VAL A 115 1.98 11.29 3.63
C VAL A 115 3.23 10.59 4.15
N LEU A 116 3.93 9.86 3.29
CA LEU A 116 5.22 9.24 3.62
C LEU A 116 6.35 10.25 3.41
N THR A 117 7.29 10.32 4.34
CA THR A 117 8.48 11.17 4.27
C THR A 117 9.58 10.49 3.45
N PHE A 118 10.40 11.30 2.77
CA PHE A 118 11.58 10.78 2.07
C PHE A 118 12.63 10.30 3.07
N TYR A 119 13.26 9.17 2.76
CA TYR A 119 14.41 8.70 3.49
C TYR A 119 15.59 9.69 3.38
N ASP A 120 16.19 10.01 4.52
CA ASP A 120 17.42 10.79 4.63
C ASP A 120 18.53 9.94 5.26
N SER A 121 19.61 9.69 4.52
CA SER A 121 20.73 8.85 4.98
C SER A 121 21.47 9.42 6.20
N ASN A 122 21.32 10.71 6.48
CA ASN A 122 22.00 11.38 7.60
C ASN A 122 21.21 11.36 8.90
N LYS A 123 19.97 10.85 8.87
CA LYS A 123 19.07 10.83 10.03
C LYS A 123 18.91 9.41 10.59
N PRO A 124 18.83 9.25 11.92
CA PRO A 124 18.63 7.94 12.54
C PRO A 124 17.27 7.37 12.14
N LEU A 125 17.24 6.07 11.88
CA LEU A 125 16.02 5.32 11.61
C LEU A 125 15.46 4.76 12.92
N VAL A 126 14.13 4.81 13.06
CA VAL A 126 13.40 4.13 14.13
C VAL A 126 12.46 3.13 13.48
N LEU A 127 12.63 1.85 13.81
CA LEU A 127 11.72 0.80 13.40
C LEU A 127 10.80 0.48 14.59
N GLN A 128 9.51 0.74 14.44
CA GLN A 128 8.49 0.27 15.38
C GLN A 128 7.84 -0.97 14.81
N VAL A 129 7.78 -2.03 15.61
CA VAL A 129 7.17 -3.30 15.24
C VAL A 129 6.17 -3.72 16.30
N ASP A 130 5.11 -4.38 15.85
CA ASP A 130 4.14 -5.04 16.71
C ASP A 130 3.74 -6.38 16.08
N SER A 131 3.35 -7.33 16.92
CA SER A 131 2.94 -8.66 16.50
C SER A 131 1.73 -9.13 17.27
N SER A 132 0.81 -9.78 16.55
CA SER A 132 -0.29 -10.53 17.13
C SER A 132 -0.17 -12.01 16.78
N ASN A 133 -1.10 -12.81 17.30
CA ASN A 133 -1.20 -14.23 16.95
C ASN A 133 -1.40 -14.47 15.44
N ASP A 134 -1.87 -13.46 14.69
CA ASP A 134 -2.28 -13.61 13.30
C ASP A 134 -1.42 -12.82 12.30
N GLY A 135 -0.63 -11.85 12.77
CA GLY A 135 0.06 -10.94 11.88
C GLY A 135 1.17 -10.12 12.53
N LEU A 136 1.92 -9.46 11.67
CA LEU A 136 2.99 -8.53 11.99
C LEU A 136 2.64 -7.16 11.42
N GLY A 137 2.94 -6.12 12.19
CA GLY A 137 2.91 -4.73 11.76
C GLY A 137 4.27 -4.10 12.00
N ALA A 138 4.68 -3.21 11.11
CA ALA A 138 5.85 -2.39 11.30
C ALA A 138 5.67 -1.03 10.64
N VAL A 139 6.37 -0.03 11.17
CA VAL A 139 6.54 1.27 10.54
C VAL A 139 7.99 1.70 10.67
N LEU A 140 8.58 2.10 9.55
CA LEU A 140 9.89 2.74 9.50
C LEU A 140 9.71 4.25 9.62
N LEU A 141 10.39 4.87 10.57
CA LEU A 141 10.21 6.28 10.94
C LEU A 141 11.55 7.03 10.89
N GLN A 142 11.47 8.32 10.54
CA GLN A 142 12.51 9.31 10.81
C GLN A 142 11.87 10.52 11.47
N GLU A 143 12.42 10.94 12.62
CA GLU A 143 11.92 12.11 13.38
C GLU A 143 10.40 12.01 13.67
N GLY A 144 9.90 10.80 13.94
CA GLY A 144 8.48 10.54 14.19
C GLY A 144 7.58 10.56 12.96
N LYS A 145 8.12 10.70 11.74
CA LYS A 145 7.37 10.67 10.49
C LYS A 145 7.54 9.33 9.76
N PRO A 146 6.47 8.74 9.20
CA PRO A 146 6.54 7.45 8.51
C PRO A 146 7.24 7.58 7.17
N ILE A 147 8.20 6.69 6.91
CA ILE A 147 8.80 6.46 5.60
C ILE A 147 8.03 5.37 4.88
N GLU A 148 7.70 4.29 5.58
CA GLU A 148 7.02 3.13 5.01
C GLU A 148 6.34 2.31 6.12
N PHE A 149 5.13 1.84 5.84
CA PHE A 149 4.44 0.83 6.63
C PHE A 149 4.67 -0.56 6.04
N ALA A 150 4.82 -1.56 6.89
CA ALA A 150 4.79 -2.96 6.50
C ALA A 150 3.74 -3.68 7.33
N SER A 151 2.98 -4.55 6.69
CA SER A 151 2.03 -5.42 7.38
C SER A 151 1.96 -6.75 6.67
N ARG A 152 2.10 -7.83 7.43
CA ARG A 152 2.16 -9.19 6.90
C ARG A 152 1.33 -10.13 7.78
N ALA A 153 0.71 -11.12 7.16
CA ALA A 153 0.08 -12.19 7.89
C ALA A 153 1.10 -13.26 8.26
N LEU A 154 0.94 -13.82 9.45
CA LEU A 154 1.66 -15.04 9.80
C LEU A 154 1.08 -16.21 9.00
N THR A 155 1.96 -17.06 8.50
CA THR A 155 1.61 -18.36 7.95
C THR A 155 1.10 -19.28 9.05
N GLU A 156 0.36 -20.32 8.70
CA GLU A 156 -0.15 -21.31 9.68
C GLU A 156 0.97 -21.94 10.53
N THR A 157 2.19 -22.03 10.00
CA THR A 157 3.36 -22.47 10.77
C THR A 157 3.85 -21.42 11.74
N GLU A 158 3.95 -20.16 11.32
CA GLU A 158 4.41 -19.06 12.18
C GLU A 158 3.42 -18.77 13.31
N LYS A 159 2.11 -18.93 13.07
CA LYS A 159 1.07 -18.79 14.11
C LYS A 159 1.22 -19.77 15.28
N ARG A 160 1.96 -20.87 15.10
CA ARG A 160 2.20 -21.89 16.14
C ARG A 160 3.43 -21.61 17.00
N TRP A 161 4.17 -20.54 16.70
CA TRP A 161 5.30 -20.14 17.53
C TRP A 161 4.83 -19.58 18.89
N ALA A 162 5.64 -19.78 19.92
CA ALA A 162 5.39 -19.18 21.22
C ALA A 162 5.46 -17.65 21.11
N GLN A 163 4.39 -16.99 21.52
CA GLN A 163 4.33 -15.53 21.58
C GLN A 163 4.89 -15.09 22.93
N ILE A 164 5.95 -14.28 22.90
CA ILE A 164 6.48 -13.62 24.10
C ILE A 164 5.59 -12.40 24.34
N LYS A 165 4.75 -12.48 25.37
CA LYS A 165 3.89 -11.38 25.82
C LYS A 165 4.55 -10.59 26.94
#